data_AF-A0A5E7SFV2-F1
#
_entry.id   AF-A0A5E7SFV2-F1
#
_cell.length_a   1.000
_cell.length_b   1.000
_cell.length_c   1.000
_cell.angle_alpha   90.00
_cell.angle_beta   90.00
_cell.angle_gamma   90.00
#
_symmetry.space_group_name_H-M   'P 1'
#
loop_
_entity.id
_entity.type
_entity.pdbx_description
1 polymer ?
#
loop_
_entity_poly.entity_id
_entity_poly.type
_entity_poly.pdbx_seq_one_letter_code
_entity_poly.pdbx_strand_id
1 'polypeptide(L)' 'MFLHLKPYAGDPILSLIEKYEVDSRPDKVNLGIALDYDEDGLVPTLRSWPSR' A
#
# COMPACT_ATOMS: atom_id res chain seq x y z
N MET A 1 -31.84 2.80 -11.06
CA MET A 1 -31.16 1.49 -11.07
C MET A 1 -30.11 1.30 -9.97
N PHE A 2 -29.73 2.33 -9.17
CA PHE A 2 -28.70 2.18 -8.12
C PHE A 2 -29.07 2.77 -6.74
N LEU A 3 -30.36 3.07 -6.51
CA LEU A 3 -30.86 3.76 -5.32
C LEU A 3 -30.69 2.99 -4.00
N HIS A 4 -30.43 1.68 -4.05
CA HIS A 4 -30.29 0.82 -2.86
C HIS A 4 -28.86 0.33 -2.62
N LEU A 5 -27.90 0.74 -3.45
CA LEU A 5 -26.50 0.42 -3.18
C LEU A 5 -26.03 1.30 -2.03
N LYS A 6 -25.70 0.66 -0.90
CA LYS A 6 -25.05 1.35 0.21
C LYS A 6 -23.62 1.73 -0.20
N PRO A 7 -23.15 2.94 0.13
CA PRO A 7 -21.76 3.31 -0.08
C PRO A 7 -20.83 2.32 0.61
N TYR A 8 -19.80 1.86 -0.09
CA TYR A 8 -18.68 1.17 0.52
C TYR A 8 -17.76 2.22 1.16
N ALA A 9 -17.46 2.08 2.45
CA ALA A 9 -16.67 3.05 3.21
C ALA A 9 -15.20 3.11 2.79
N GLY A 10 -14.74 2.22 1.91
CA GLY A 10 -13.34 2.02 1.58
C GLY A 10 -12.71 0.93 2.47
N ASP A 11 -11.49 0.53 2.12
CA ASP A 11 -10.69 -0.39 2.92
C ASP A 11 -9.85 0.42 3.92
N PRO A 12 -9.99 0.20 5.25
CA PRO A 12 -9.21 0.91 6.26
C PRO A 12 -7.68 0.78 6.09
N ILE A 13 -7.20 -0.31 5.50
CA ILE A 13 -5.78 -0.55 5.22
C ILE A 13 -5.28 0.42 4.16
N LEU A 14 -6.09 0.67 3.11
CA LEU A 14 -5.71 1.62 2.05
C LEU A 14 -5.63 3.06 2.58
N SER A 15 -6.50 3.43 3.54
CA SER A 15 -6.41 4.74 4.21
C SER A 15 -5.14 4.92 5.04
N LEU A 16 -4.45 3.85 5.44
CA LEU A 16 -3.14 3.96 6.11
C LEU A 16 -2.05 4.36 5.12
N ILE A 17 -2.15 3.92 3.86
CA ILE A 17 -1.20 4.26 2.79
C ILE A 17 -1.27 5.75 2.50
N GLU A 18 -2.46 6.30 2.30
CA GLU A 18 -2.65 7.74 2.04
C GLU A 18 -2.05 8.60 3.16
N LYS A 19 -2.31 8.24 4.42
CA LYS A 19 -1.74 8.92 5.59
C LYS A 19 -0.22 8.81 5.64
N TYR A 20 0.32 7.63 5.32
CA TYR A 20 1.75 7.42 5.25
C TYR A 20 2.39 8.26 4.15
N GLU A 21 1.78 8.35 2.96
CA GLU A 21 2.32 9.12 1.83
C GLU A 21 2.44 10.61 2.13
N VAL A 22 1.41 11.23 2.75
CA VAL A 22 1.41 12.68 3.07
C VAL A 22 2.23 13.06 4.31
N ASP A 23 2.69 12.08 5.09
CA ASP A 23 3.53 12.35 6.26
C ASP A 23 4.92 12.85 5.84
N SER A 24 5.32 14.02 6.33
CA SER A 24 6.59 14.67 5.95
C SER A 24 7.79 14.24 6.79
N ARG A 25 7.58 13.39 7.80
CA ARG A 25 8.68 12.89 8.64
C ARG A 25 9.63 12.02 7.79
N PRO A 26 10.94 12.33 7.77
CA PRO A 26 11.90 11.64 6.91
C PRO A 26 12.19 10.21 7.36
N ASP A 27 11.94 9.88 8.63
CA ASP A 27 12.20 8.61 9.30
C ASP A 27 10.92 7.78 9.51
N LYS A 28 9.84 8.10 8.79
CA LYS A 28 8.60 7.32 8.84
C LYS A 28 8.83 5.89 8.33
N VAL A 29 8.17 4.93 8.98
CA VAL A 29 8.25 3.50 8.63
C VAL A 29 6.85 2.97 8.38
N ASN A 30 6.66 2.23 7.28
CA ASN A 30 5.39 1.57 6.98
C ASN A 30 5.45 0.08 7.33
N LEU A 31 4.81 -0.30 8.44
CA LEU A 31 4.60 -1.70 8.86
C LEU A 31 3.14 -2.15 8.69
N GLY A 32 2.30 -1.31 8.06
CA GLY A 32 0.88 -1.59 7.85
C GLY A 32 0.60 -2.39 6.58
N ILE A 33 1.56 -2.46 5.66
CA ILE A 33 1.47 -3.23 4.43
C ILE A 33 2.29 -4.52 4.59
N ALA A 34 1.64 -5.66 4.36
CA ALA A 34 2.30 -6.97 4.35
C ALA A 34 2.93 -7.22 2.96
N LEU A 35 4.06 -6.58 2.68
CA LEU A 35 4.91 -6.85 1.53
C LEU A 35 6.32 -7.21 2.00
N ASP A 36 6.99 -8.08 1.24
CA ASP A 36 8.40 -8.34 1.44
C ASP A 36 9.20 -7.20 0.84
N TYR A 37 10.15 -6.68 1.64
CA TYR A 37 11.08 -5.64 1.25
C TYR A 37 12.51 -6.19 1.35
N ASP A 38 13.36 -5.78 0.42
CA ASP A 38 14.80 -6.03 0.52
C ASP A 38 15.49 -5.02 1.47
N GLU A 39 16.81 -5.13 1.59
CA GLU A 39 17.62 -4.29 2.49
C GLU A 39 17.59 -2.79 2.10
N ASP A 40 17.23 -2.47 0.85
CA ASP A 40 17.08 -1.10 0.37
C ASP A 40 15.64 -0.57 0.54
N GLY A 41 14.74 -1.38 1.11
CA GLY A 41 13.33 -1.03 1.31
C GLY A 41 12.48 -1.13 0.04
N LEU A 42 12.93 -1.87 -0.97
CA LEU A 42 12.22 -2.05 -2.24
C LEU A 42 11.53 -3.42 -2.28
N VAL A 43 10.43 -3.50 -3.03
CA VAL A 43 9.77 -4.78 -3.30
C VAL A 43 10.63 -5.56 -4.29
N PRO A 44 11.16 -6.74 -3.91
CA PRO A 44 12.11 -7.46 -4.76
C PRO A 44 11.42 -8.05 -5.99
N THR A 45 12.08 -7.97 -7.14
CA THR A 45 11.64 -8.69 -8.35
C THR A 45 12.41 -10.01 -8.46
N LEU A 46 11.69 -11.13 -8.62
CA LEU A 46 12.33 -12.42 -8.84
C LEU A 46 12.97 -12.46 -10.23
N ARG A 47 14.24 -12.89 -10.32
CA ARG A 47 14.97 -12.98 -11.60
C ARG A 47 14.32 -13.91 -12.62
N SER A 48 13.57 -14.91 -12.16
CA SER A 48 12.85 -15.85 -13.01
C SER A 48 11.50 -15.33 -13.48
N TRP A 49 11.05 -14.19 -12.96
CA TRP A 49 9.81 -13.57 -13.40
C TRP A 49 10.06 -12.84 -14.72
N PRO A 50 9.26 -13.07 -15.77
CA PRO A 50 9.43 -12.34 -17.02
C PRO A 50 9.26 -10.85 -16.73
N SER A 51 10.32 -10.07 -16.96
CA SER A 51 10.21 -8.62 -17.03
C SER A 51 9.13 -8.29 -18.06
N ARG A 52 8.07 -7.60 -17.63
CA ARG A 52 7.11 -6.99 -18.56
C ARG A 52 7.81 -6.01 -19.49
#